data_AF-W2HE60-F1
#
_entry.id   AF-W2HE60-F1
#
_cell.length_a   1.000
_cell.length_b   1.000
_cell.length_c   1.000
_cell.angle_alpha   90.00
_cell.angle_beta   90.00
_cell.angle_gamma   90.00
#
_symmetry.space_group_name_H-M   'P 1'
#
loop_
_entity.id
_entity.type
_entity.pdbx_description
1 polymer ?
#
loop_
_entity_poly.entity_id
_entity_poly.type
_entity_poly.pdbx_seq_one_letter_code
_entity_poly.pdbx_strand_id
1 'polypeptide(L)'
;CTFSYKILGYLNIDDLVGITEMGYKNYTEFCEDGGVEFKATNTGSGFEVEESIDFWLNPGDEDANSNRTSIMVEMYNELASNGTSANMEALPTIEKLTSANPKCYENSEACATSQYGCNRTLYSQICAVCSSDADGCEAAPSSFSFPKLTLPSNSSSDGSGDSDSTTTGSSGSPVTASLASVLVGVVAVVASSLL
;
A
#
# COMPACT_ATOMS: atom_id res chain seq x y z
N CYS A 1 8.46 -16.09 6.38
CA CYS A 1 9.14 -14.80 6.53
C CYS A 1 8.99 -14.32 7.96
N THR A 2 10.08 -13.96 8.63
CA THR A 2 10.04 -13.29 9.95
C THR A 2 10.21 -11.81 9.69
N PHE A 3 9.37 -10.97 10.29
CA PHE A 3 9.53 -9.51 10.20
C PHE A 3 10.16 -8.99 11.49
N SER A 4 11.02 -7.97 11.36
CA SER A 4 11.55 -7.19 12.47
C SER A 4 11.15 -5.74 12.23
N TYR A 5 10.75 -5.06 13.29
CA TYR A 5 10.40 -3.64 13.23
C TYR A 5 11.05 -2.89 14.39
N LYS A 6 11.25 -1.59 14.19
CA LYS A 6 11.70 -0.65 15.22
C LYS A 6 10.69 0.49 15.25
N ILE A 7 10.18 0.81 16.44
CA ILE A 7 9.35 1.99 16.63
C ILE A 7 10.29 3.20 16.59
N LEU A 8 10.04 4.13 15.66
CA LEU A 8 10.86 5.34 15.51
C LEU A 8 10.33 6.49 16.37
N GLY A 9 9.04 6.52 16.70
CA GLY A 9 8.42 7.58 17.49
C GLY A 9 6.90 7.50 17.46
N TYR A 10 6.24 8.64 17.72
CA TYR A 10 4.79 8.78 17.73
C TYR A 10 4.36 10.14 17.19
N LEU A 11 3.08 10.27 16.84
CA LEU A 11 2.40 11.55 16.63
C LEU A 11 1.12 11.53 17.45
N ASN A 12 0.75 12.69 17.98
CA ASN A 12 -0.60 12.88 18.49
C ASN A 12 -1.53 13.09 17.29
N ILE A 13 -2.59 12.28 17.20
CA ILE A 13 -3.54 12.35 16.09
C ILE A 13 -4.36 13.63 16.13
N ASP A 14 -4.69 14.15 17.32
CA ASP A 14 -5.48 15.38 17.46
C ASP A 14 -4.73 16.61 16.95
N ASP A 15 -3.40 16.60 17.09
CA ASP A 15 -2.52 17.61 16.48
C ASP A 15 -2.45 17.41 14.96
N LEU A 16 -2.27 16.16 14.50
CA LEU A 16 -2.16 15.83 13.07
C LEU A 16 -3.39 16.25 12.26
N VAL A 17 -4.58 15.98 12.80
CA VAL A 17 -5.85 16.25 12.10
C VAL A 17 -6.34 17.68 12.34
N GLY A 18 -5.67 18.46 13.18
CA GLY A 18 -5.97 19.88 13.43
C GLY A 18 -7.02 20.14 14.52
N ILE A 19 -7.43 19.14 15.30
CA ILE A 19 -8.37 19.32 16.44
C ILE A 19 -7.81 20.33 17.45
N THR A 20 -6.51 20.27 17.73
CA THR A 20 -5.89 21.22 18.66
C THR A 20 -5.77 22.63 18.09
N GLU A 21 -5.58 22.76 16.77
CA GLU A 21 -5.58 24.05 16.06
C GLU A 21 -6.97 24.71 16.06
N MET A 22 -8.04 23.91 16.11
CA MET A 22 -9.41 24.39 16.30
C MET A 22 -9.71 24.90 17.72
N GLY A 23 -8.74 24.78 18.66
CA GLY A 23 -8.85 25.31 20.02
C GLY A 23 -9.33 24.30 21.07
N TYR A 24 -9.50 23.04 20.69
CA TYR A 24 -9.84 21.94 21.59
C TYR A 24 -8.59 21.29 22.18
N LYS A 25 -8.64 20.76 23.39
CA LYS A 25 -7.48 20.08 24.00
C LYS A 25 -7.23 18.69 23.40
N ASN A 26 -8.29 18.04 22.92
CA ASN A 26 -8.28 16.70 22.36
C ASN A 26 -9.61 16.38 21.68
N TYR A 27 -9.67 15.23 21.01
CA TYR A 27 -10.87 14.69 20.38
C TYR A 27 -12.09 14.60 21.31
N THR A 28 -11.89 14.26 22.59
CA THR A 28 -13.01 14.14 23.54
C THR A 28 -13.72 15.49 23.74
N GLU A 29 -12.97 16.57 23.95
CA GLU A 29 -13.56 17.91 24.11
C GLU A 29 -14.27 18.37 22.82
N PHE A 30 -13.64 18.13 21.67
CA PHE A 30 -14.24 18.42 20.36
C PHE A 30 -15.58 17.70 20.17
N CYS A 31 -15.66 16.41 20.51
CA CYS A 31 -16.90 15.65 20.39
C CYS A 31 -17.95 16.00 21.44
N GLU A 32 -17.55 16.32 22.67
CA GLU A 32 -18.48 16.77 23.71
C GLU A 32 -19.12 18.13 23.37
N ASP A 33 -18.43 18.97 22.59
CA ASP A 33 -18.96 20.23 22.03
C ASP A 33 -19.81 20.00 20.76
N GLY A 34 -20.03 18.75 20.36
CA GLY A 34 -20.85 18.37 19.20
C GLY A 34 -20.09 18.30 17.88
N GLY A 35 -18.76 18.38 17.90
CA GLY A 35 -17.92 18.21 16.72
C GLY A 35 -17.94 16.79 16.15
N VAL A 36 -17.92 16.69 14.83
CA VAL A 36 -17.84 15.43 14.07
C VAL A 36 -16.54 15.39 13.28
N GLU A 37 -15.63 14.48 13.66
CA GLU A 37 -14.34 14.37 12.97
C GLU A 37 -14.51 13.74 11.60
N PHE A 38 -15.24 12.62 11.55
CA PHE A 38 -15.50 11.91 10.31
C PHE A 38 -16.78 11.07 10.41
N LYS A 39 -17.71 11.32 9.50
CA LYS A 39 -18.96 10.59 9.34
C LYS A 39 -19.18 10.34 7.86
N ALA A 40 -19.16 9.07 7.47
CA ALA A 40 -19.32 8.67 6.09
C ALA A 40 -20.02 7.31 5.98
N THR A 41 -20.68 7.09 4.86
CA THR A 41 -21.28 5.81 4.49
C THR A 41 -20.40 5.11 3.44
N ASN A 42 -20.09 3.83 3.65
CA ASN A 42 -19.35 3.02 2.68
C ASN A 42 -20.29 2.60 1.54
N THR A 43 -19.89 2.89 0.29
CA THR A 43 -20.71 2.64 -0.91
C THR A 43 -20.32 1.37 -1.68
N GLY A 44 -19.33 0.62 -1.19
CA GLY A 44 -18.70 -0.50 -1.89
C GLY A 44 -17.63 -0.08 -2.91
N SER A 45 -17.72 1.13 -3.47
CA SER A 45 -16.72 1.74 -4.35
C SER A 45 -15.93 2.88 -3.69
N GLY A 46 -16.22 3.19 -2.42
CA GLY A 46 -15.57 4.27 -1.68
C GLY A 46 -16.40 4.71 -0.48
N PHE A 47 -16.35 6.01 -0.18
CA PHE A 47 -17.06 6.64 0.92
C PHE A 47 -17.87 7.83 0.41
N GLU A 48 -19.13 7.92 0.85
CA GLU A 48 -19.91 9.15 0.79
C GLU A 48 -19.77 9.86 2.12
N VAL A 49 -19.07 11.00 2.15
CA VAL A 49 -18.81 11.78 3.37
C VAL A 49 -20.03 12.64 3.67
N GLU A 50 -20.61 12.46 4.85
CA GLU A 50 -21.76 13.24 5.33
C GLU A 50 -21.30 14.48 6.08
N GLU A 51 -20.28 14.33 6.92
CA GLU A 51 -19.71 15.39 7.74
C GLU A 51 -18.28 15.00 8.12
N SER A 52 -17.34 15.94 8.04
CA SER A 52 -15.97 15.72 8.50
C SER A 52 -15.26 17.04 8.73
N ILE A 53 -14.15 16.99 9.47
CA ILE A 53 -13.15 18.06 9.46
C ILE A 53 -12.42 18.08 8.10
N ASP A 54 -11.77 19.21 7.79
CA ASP A 54 -11.07 19.45 6.51
C ASP A 54 -10.05 18.35 6.21
N PHE A 55 -9.35 17.87 7.24
CA PHE A 55 -8.37 16.80 7.09
C PHE A 55 -8.97 15.57 6.40
N TRP A 56 -10.23 15.20 6.67
CA TRP A 56 -10.85 13.99 6.13
C TRP A 56 -11.81 14.21 4.95
N LEU A 57 -11.92 15.43 4.42
CA LEU A 57 -12.96 15.82 3.45
C LEU A 57 -13.03 14.91 2.20
N ASN A 58 -11.88 14.53 1.64
CA ASN A 58 -11.77 13.69 0.44
C ASN A 58 -11.01 12.39 0.73
N PRO A 59 -11.63 11.37 1.36
CA PRO A 59 -10.91 10.18 1.83
C PRO A 59 -10.55 9.21 0.69
N GLY A 60 -11.33 9.23 -0.40
CA GLY A 60 -11.09 8.39 -1.58
C GLY A 60 -10.20 9.04 -2.65
N ASP A 61 -9.75 10.27 -2.43
CA ASP A 61 -8.94 11.03 -3.39
C ASP A 61 -7.44 10.77 -3.16
N GLU A 62 -6.73 10.38 -4.21
CA GLU A 62 -5.32 9.99 -4.13
C GLU A 62 -4.42 11.18 -3.78
N ASP A 63 -4.66 12.35 -4.38
CA ASP A 63 -3.87 13.56 -4.14
C ASP A 63 -4.07 14.07 -2.70
N ALA A 64 -5.31 14.05 -2.20
CA ALA A 64 -5.61 14.37 -0.81
C ALA A 64 -4.88 13.42 0.16
N ASN A 65 -4.84 12.11 -0.13
CA ASN A 65 -4.13 11.12 0.68
C ASN A 65 -2.60 11.29 0.62
N SER A 66 -2.07 11.66 -0.55
CA SER A 66 -0.66 12.03 -0.72
C SER A 66 -0.30 13.27 0.11
N ASN A 67 -1.17 14.28 0.10
CA ASN A 67 -1.00 15.49 0.91
C ASN A 67 -1.06 15.19 2.41
N ARG A 68 -2.03 14.39 2.88
CA ARG A 68 -2.11 13.94 4.29
C ARG A 68 -0.83 13.23 4.73
N THR A 69 -0.30 12.35 3.88
CA THR A 69 0.96 11.65 4.17
C THR A 69 2.12 12.64 4.26
N SER A 70 2.15 13.65 3.38
CA SER A 70 3.19 14.69 3.39
C SER A 70 3.14 15.51 4.69
N ILE A 71 1.95 15.96 5.11
CA ILE A 71 1.73 16.65 6.39
C ILE A 71 2.20 15.79 7.56
N MET A 72 1.81 14.51 7.59
CA MET A 72 2.22 13.58 8.65
C MET A 72 3.74 13.42 8.71
N VAL A 73 4.40 13.25 7.57
CA VAL A 73 5.86 13.09 7.48
C VAL A 73 6.59 14.36 7.91
N GLU A 74 6.10 15.52 7.49
CA GLU A 74 6.66 16.83 7.87
C GLU A 74 6.54 17.05 9.38
N MET A 75 5.33 16.93 9.92
CA MET A 75 5.06 17.10 11.35
C MET A 75 5.88 16.12 12.20
N TYR A 76 5.99 14.86 11.77
CA TYR A 76 6.82 13.86 12.46
C TYR A 76 8.28 14.26 12.47
N ASN A 77 8.84 14.66 11.33
CA ASN A 77 10.27 14.97 11.23
C ASN A 77 10.62 16.27 11.95
N GLU A 78 9.73 17.26 11.96
CA GLU A 78 9.86 18.44 12.81
C GLU A 78 9.89 18.05 14.28
N LEU A 79 8.93 17.23 14.73
CA LEU A 79 8.86 16.75 16.10
C LEU A 79 10.10 15.93 16.49
N ALA A 80 10.59 15.06 15.62
CA ALA A 80 11.80 14.27 15.86
C ALA A 80 13.09 15.12 15.91
N SER A 81 13.09 16.28 15.23
CA SER A 81 14.27 17.16 15.12
C SER A 81 14.28 18.30 16.13
N ASN A 82 13.19 18.53 16.87
CA ASN A 82 13.02 19.68 17.76
C ASN A 82 13.89 19.66 19.04
N GLY A 83 14.60 18.54 19.30
CA GLY A 83 15.48 18.38 20.46
C GLY A 83 14.79 18.16 21.82
N THR A 84 13.45 18.15 21.86
CA THR A 84 12.66 17.90 23.08
C THR A 84 11.96 16.54 23.07
N SER A 85 11.75 15.96 21.90
CA SER A 85 11.13 14.65 21.72
C SER A 85 12.12 13.51 21.99
N ALA A 86 12.26 13.15 23.26
CA ALA A 86 13.12 12.03 23.66
C ALA A 86 12.67 10.71 22.98
N ASN A 87 13.62 9.95 22.45
CA ASN A 87 13.41 8.66 21.79
C ASN A 87 12.69 8.71 20.43
N MET A 88 12.60 9.89 19.80
CA MET A 88 12.18 9.99 18.40
C MET A 88 13.38 9.99 17.46
N GLU A 89 13.28 9.25 16.36
CA GLU A 89 14.25 9.23 15.27
C GLU A 89 13.59 9.68 13.98
N ALA A 90 14.19 10.63 13.26
CA ALA A 90 13.65 11.10 11.99
C ALA A 90 13.43 9.94 11.00
N LEU A 91 12.38 10.05 10.18
CA LEU A 91 12.11 9.06 9.14
C LEU A 91 13.26 9.03 8.12
N PRO A 92 13.70 7.85 7.67
CA PRO A 92 14.67 7.77 6.59
C PRO A 92 14.12 8.41 5.32
N THR A 93 14.94 9.16 4.57
CA THR A 93 14.50 9.70 3.28
C THR A 93 14.15 8.57 2.30
N ILE A 94 13.25 8.86 1.35
CA ILE A 94 12.87 7.89 0.29
C ILE A 94 14.13 7.40 -0.45
N GLU A 95 15.08 8.29 -0.76
CA GLU A 95 16.35 7.93 -1.38
C GLU A 95 17.17 6.93 -0.54
N LYS A 96 17.25 7.15 0.77
CA LYS A 96 17.96 6.26 1.70
C LYS A 96 17.27 4.90 1.79
N LEU A 97 15.92 4.88 1.83
CA LEU A 97 15.15 3.64 1.79
C LEU A 97 15.36 2.89 0.48
N THR A 98 15.27 3.58 -0.67
CA THR A 98 15.44 2.99 -1.99
C THR A 98 16.83 2.39 -2.15
N SER A 99 17.86 3.09 -1.65
CA SER A 99 19.26 2.62 -1.69
C SER A 99 19.54 1.43 -0.77
N ALA A 100 18.79 1.30 0.33
CA ALA A 100 18.95 0.18 1.28
C ALA A 100 18.22 -1.09 0.83
N ASN A 101 17.28 -0.99 -0.11
CA ASN A 101 16.54 -2.12 -0.65
C ASN A 101 17.25 -2.74 -1.86
N PRO A 102 17.12 -4.06 -2.09
CA PRO A 102 17.58 -4.68 -3.33
C PRO A 102 16.92 -4.05 -4.55
N LYS A 103 17.56 -4.16 -5.71
CA LYS A 103 17.03 -3.61 -6.96
C LYS A 103 15.68 -4.25 -7.28
N CYS A 104 14.79 -3.50 -7.92
CA CYS A 104 13.42 -4.00 -8.16
C CYS A 104 13.39 -5.26 -9.02
N TYR A 105 14.28 -5.37 -10.01
CA TYR A 105 14.42 -6.56 -10.83
C TYR A 105 14.93 -7.79 -10.06
N GLU A 106 15.53 -7.62 -8.87
CA GLU A 106 15.99 -8.74 -8.04
C GLU A 106 14.86 -9.37 -7.24
N ASN A 107 13.80 -8.61 -6.97
CA ASN A 107 12.69 -9.00 -6.10
C ASN A 107 11.37 -9.22 -6.84
N SER A 108 11.25 -8.79 -8.11
CA SER A 108 10.02 -8.90 -8.90
C SER A 108 10.32 -9.31 -10.34
N GLU A 109 9.73 -10.44 -10.77
CA GLU A 109 9.82 -10.91 -12.16
C GLU A 109 9.23 -9.91 -13.15
N ALA A 110 8.15 -9.23 -12.79
CA ALA A 110 7.56 -8.17 -13.60
C ALA A 110 8.53 -7.02 -13.84
N CYS A 111 9.34 -6.67 -12.83
CA CYS A 111 10.38 -5.66 -12.96
C CYS A 111 11.60 -6.17 -13.74
N ALA A 112 11.94 -7.45 -13.60
CA ALA A 112 13.05 -8.07 -14.31
C ALA A 112 12.82 -8.17 -15.83
N THR A 113 11.55 -8.23 -16.25
CA THR A 113 11.15 -8.39 -17.65
C THR A 113 10.60 -7.11 -18.27
N SER A 114 10.42 -6.05 -17.48
CA SER A 114 9.95 -4.74 -17.94
C SER A 114 11.02 -4.05 -18.81
N GLN A 115 10.59 -3.50 -19.94
CA GLN A 115 11.45 -2.75 -20.87
C GLN A 115 12.13 -1.55 -20.19
N TYR A 116 11.38 -0.79 -19.39
CA TYR A 116 11.88 0.38 -18.67
C TYR A 116 12.20 0.07 -17.20
N GLY A 117 12.06 -1.20 -16.80
CA GLY A 117 12.26 -1.62 -15.42
C GLY A 117 11.18 -1.13 -14.47
N CYS A 118 11.61 -0.86 -13.24
CA CYS A 118 10.76 -0.41 -12.13
C CYS A 118 11.45 0.66 -11.30
N ASN A 119 10.66 1.38 -10.50
CA ASN A 119 11.15 2.34 -9.53
C ASN A 119 10.45 2.19 -8.17
N ARG A 120 10.95 2.91 -7.16
CA ARG A 120 10.33 3.10 -5.85
C ARG A 120 10.28 4.60 -5.54
N THR A 121 9.07 5.12 -5.32
CA THR A 121 8.86 6.56 -5.13
C THR A 121 8.25 6.92 -3.77
N LEU A 122 7.73 5.93 -3.02
CA LEU A 122 7.01 6.14 -1.76
C LEU A 122 7.68 5.43 -0.58
N TYR A 123 7.35 5.83 0.65
CA TYR A 123 7.83 5.21 1.89
C TYR A 123 7.52 3.70 2.01
N SER A 124 6.50 3.20 1.29
CA SER A 124 6.17 1.77 1.25
C SER A 124 7.22 0.91 0.54
N GLN A 125 8.08 1.53 -0.28
CA GLN A 125 9.18 0.87 -0.99
C GLN A 125 8.72 -0.29 -1.89
N ILE A 126 7.47 -0.23 -2.37
CA ILE A 126 6.93 -1.18 -3.34
C ILE A 126 7.47 -0.80 -4.72
N CYS A 127 7.95 -1.81 -5.47
CA CYS A 127 8.38 -1.62 -6.85
C CYS A 127 7.18 -1.42 -7.78
N ALA A 128 7.18 -0.30 -8.51
CA ALA A 128 6.21 -0.01 -9.54
C ALA A 128 6.85 -0.13 -10.93
N VAL A 129 6.16 -0.77 -11.88
CA VAL A 129 6.62 -0.90 -13.27
C VAL A 129 6.56 0.46 -13.95
N CYS A 130 7.65 0.84 -14.60
CA CYS A 130 7.72 2.10 -15.33
C CYS A 130 7.06 1.98 -16.70
N SER A 131 6.28 3.01 -17.08
CA SER A 131 5.63 3.11 -18.39
C SER A 131 6.50 3.75 -19.47
N SER A 132 7.58 4.43 -19.08
CA SER A 132 8.57 5.04 -19.97
C SER A 132 9.96 5.04 -19.35
N ASP A 133 10.98 5.34 -20.16
CA ASP A 133 12.33 5.63 -19.69
C ASP A 133 12.32 6.98 -18.94
N ALA A 134 12.46 6.93 -17.62
CA ALA A 134 12.35 8.07 -16.72
C ALA A 134 13.30 7.93 -15.53
N ASP A 135 13.59 9.04 -14.86
CA ASP A 135 14.50 9.05 -13.71
C ASP A 135 14.04 8.07 -12.62
N GLY A 136 14.99 7.25 -12.15
CA GLY A 136 14.76 6.23 -11.14
C GLY A 136 14.16 4.91 -11.66
N CYS A 137 13.79 4.82 -12.94
CA CYS A 137 13.36 3.57 -13.58
C CYS A 137 14.57 2.72 -13.97
N GLU A 138 14.75 1.59 -13.27
CA GLU A 138 15.91 0.74 -13.45
C GLU A 138 15.51 -0.61 -14.07
N ALA A 139 15.87 -0.80 -15.33
CA ALA A 139 15.72 -2.06 -16.05
C ALA A 139 16.79 -3.07 -15.63
N ALA A 140 16.43 -4.35 -15.67
CA ALA A 140 17.40 -5.41 -15.47
C ALA A 140 18.47 -5.36 -16.57
N PRO A 141 19.76 -5.57 -16.23
CA PRO A 141 20.78 -5.72 -17.27
C PRO A 141 20.47 -6.97 -18.10
N SER A 142 20.85 -6.97 -19.38
CA SER A 142 20.58 -8.09 -20.30
C SER A 142 21.19 -9.43 -19.86
N SER A 143 22.16 -9.40 -18.94
CA SER A 143 22.76 -10.58 -18.33
C SER A 143 21.98 -11.15 -17.14
N PHE A 144 21.01 -10.42 -16.61
CA PHE A 144 20.21 -10.85 -15.46
C PHE A 144 19.04 -11.73 -15.89
N SER A 145 18.78 -12.79 -15.13
CA SER A 145 17.62 -13.65 -15.30
C SER A 145 16.97 -13.88 -13.95
N PHE A 146 15.65 -13.66 -13.86
CA PHE A 146 14.92 -13.85 -12.63
C PHE A 146 14.92 -15.35 -12.25
N PRO A 147 15.23 -15.71 -10.99
CA PRO A 147 15.35 -17.11 -10.61
C PRO A 147 14.00 -17.83 -10.68
N LYS A 148 13.97 -18.97 -11.37
CA LYS A 148 12.82 -19.86 -11.37
C LYS A 148 12.84 -20.75 -10.13
N LEU A 149 11.89 -20.51 -9.22
CA LEU A 149 11.77 -21.30 -7.99
C LEU A 149 11.14 -22.67 -8.30
N THR A 150 11.73 -23.73 -7.75
CA THR A 150 11.15 -25.08 -7.76
C THR A 150 10.67 -25.44 -6.37
N LEU A 151 9.52 -26.12 -6.26
CA LEU A 151 9.05 -26.65 -4.99
C LEU A 151 10.07 -27.68 -4.44
N PRO A 152 10.31 -27.71 -3.12
CA PRO A 152 11.09 -28.78 -2.51
C PRO A 152 10.39 -30.12 -2.76
N SER A 153 11.16 -31.18 -3.01
CA SER A 153 10.61 -32.54 -3.07
C SER A 153 10.14 -32.95 -1.66
N ASN A 154 8.84 -33.16 -1.47
CA ASN A 154 8.31 -33.77 -0.25
C ASN A 154 8.79 -35.24 -0.21
N SER A 155 9.79 -35.55 0.61
CA SER A 155 10.19 -36.92 0.94
C SER A 155 9.27 -37.54 2.00
N SER A 156 7.95 -37.47 1.75
CA SER A 156 6.92 -38.14 2.55
C SER A 156 6.11 -39.08 1.66
N SER A 157 6.80 -40.08 1.11
CA SER A 157 6.18 -41.27 0.55
C SER A 157 7.05 -42.45 0.91
N ASP A 158 6.80 -43.03 2.09
CA ASP A 158 6.88 -44.47 2.28
C ASP A 158 6.14 -44.86 3.55
N GLY A 159 5.00 -45.51 3.34
CA GLY A 159 4.06 -45.94 4.36
C GLY A 159 2.82 -46.51 3.72
N SER A 160 3.01 -47.52 2.84
CA SER A 160 1.94 -48.37 2.35
C SER A 160 1.16 -48.94 3.54
N GLY A 161 -0.12 -48.54 3.64
CA GLY A 161 -1.07 -49.08 4.60
C GLY A 161 -2.40 -49.25 3.88
N ASP A 162 -2.52 -50.38 3.20
CA ASP A 162 -3.75 -50.90 2.62
C ASP A 162 -4.75 -51.17 3.76
N SER A 163 -5.93 -50.56 3.71
CA SER A 163 -7.12 -50.98 4.46
C SER A 163 -8.36 -50.37 3.83
N ASP A 164 -8.94 -51.15 2.94
CA ASP A 164 -10.31 -51.07 2.45
C ASP A 164 -11.31 -51.12 3.62
N SER A 165 -12.28 -50.19 3.64
CA SER A 165 -13.53 -50.29 4.39
C SER A 165 -14.47 -49.17 3.96
N THR A 166 -15.48 -49.57 3.21
CA THR A 166 -16.71 -48.86 2.82
C THR A 166 -17.44 -48.18 3.99
N THR A 167 -17.89 -46.93 3.80
CA THR A 167 -19.32 -46.51 3.79
C THR A 167 -19.50 -44.97 3.94
N THR A 168 -20.09 -44.37 2.88
CA THR A 168 -21.07 -43.26 2.82
C THR A 168 -20.97 -42.00 3.71
N GLY A 169 -20.87 -40.84 3.04
CA GLY A 169 -21.22 -39.53 3.61
C GLY A 169 -20.99 -38.35 2.64
N SER A 170 -22.02 -38.03 1.85
CA SER A 170 -22.35 -36.80 1.09
C SER A 170 -21.38 -35.60 0.93
N SER A 171 -21.34 -35.15 -0.33
CA SER A 171 -21.46 -33.75 -0.82
C SER A 171 -20.21 -32.86 -0.95
N GLY A 172 -19.96 -32.43 -2.20
CA GLY A 172 -19.31 -31.16 -2.52
C GLY A 172 -18.24 -31.25 -3.61
N SER A 173 -18.63 -31.09 -4.88
CA SER A 173 -17.68 -30.93 -6.00
C SER A 173 -16.77 -29.71 -5.82
N PRO A 174 -15.48 -29.79 -6.20
CA PRO A 174 -14.58 -28.63 -6.21
C PRO A 174 -14.92 -27.72 -7.40
N VAL A 175 -15.24 -26.46 -7.12
CA VAL A 175 -15.34 -25.39 -8.12
C VAL A 175 -13.95 -25.08 -8.68
N THR A 176 -13.81 -25.30 -9.98
CA THR A 176 -12.71 -24.83 -10.83
C THR A 176 -12.70 -23.30 -10.89
N ALA A 177 -11.64 -22.67 -10.40
CA ALA A 177 -11.42 -21.24 -10.58
C ALA A 177 -10.90 -20.99 -12.01
N SER A 178 -11.78 -20.51 -12.89
CA SER A 178 -11.45 -20.07 -14.24
C SER A 178 -11.00 -18.60 -14.19
N LEU A 179 -9.74 -18.33 -14.56
CA LEU A 179 -9.23 -16.97 -14.76
C LEU A 179 -9.69 -16.47 -16.14
N ALA A 180 -10.70 -15.62 -16.18
CA ALA A 180 -11.10 -14.90 -17.38
C ALA A 180 -10.44 -13.51 -17.39
N SER A 181 -9.49 -13.33 -18.32
CA SER A 181 -8.89 -12.04 -18.65
C SER A 181 -9.94 -11.09 -19.23
N VAL A 182 -10.18 -9.94 -18.60
CA VAL A 182 -11.01 -8.87 -19.16
C VAL A 182 -10.09 -7.88 -19.88
N LEU A 183 -10.13 -7.92 -21.21
CA LEU A 183 -9.67 -6.85 -22.09
C LEU A 183 -10.67 -5.69 -22.00
N VAL A 184 -10.26 -4.55 -21.45
CA VAL A 184 -11.02 -3.29 -21.54
C VAL A 184 -10.62 -2.60 -22.85
N GLY A 185 -11.54 -2.60 -23.81
CA GLY A 185 -11.41 -1.83 -25.04
C GLY A 185 -11.70 -0.35 -24.79
N VAL A 186 -10.73 0.50 -25.14
CA VAL A 186 -10.87 1.96 -25.14
C VAL A 186 -11.71 2.37 -26.35
N VAL A 187 -12.87 2.99 -26.12
CA VAL A 187 -13.62 3.70 -27.17
C VAL A 187 -13.41 5.20 -26.95
N ALA A 188 -12.64 5.82 -27.85
CA ALA A 188 -12.51 7.26 -27.94
C ALA A 188 -13.80 7.85 -28.54
N VAL A 189 -14.48 8.74 -27.80
CA VAL A 189 -15.54 9.58 -28.34
C VAL A 189 -14.94 10.94 -28.67
N VAL A 190 -14.80 11.21 -29.96
CA VAL A 190 -14.48 12.54 -30.49
C VAL A 190 -15.77 13.35 -30.51
N ALA A 191 -15.93 14.28 -29.58
CA ALA A 191 -16.98 15.29 -29.64
C ALA A 191 -16.43 16.53 -30.34
N SER A 192 -16.77 16.67 -31.62
CA SER A 192 -16.63 17.92 -32.37
C SER A 192 -17.89 18.77 -32.19
N SER A 193 -17.73 20.01 -31.73
CA SER A 193 -18.70 21.11 -31.85
C SER A 193 -17.83 22.38 -31.82
N LEU A 194 -17.60 23.17 -32.88
CA LEU A 194 -18.52 23.93 -33.73
C LEU A 194 -19.57 24.71 -32.94
N LEU A 195 -19.11 25.70 -32.17
CA LEU A 195 -19.39 27.14 -32.31
C LEU A 195 -18.77 27.91 -31.14
#